data_AF-A0A543Q332-F1
#
_entry.id   AF-A0A543Q332-F1
#
_cell.length_a   1.000
_cell.length_b   1.000
_cell.length_c   1.000
_cell.angle_alpha   90.00
_cell.angle_beta   90.00
_cell.angle_gamma   90.00
#
_symmetry.space_group_name_H-M   'P 1'
#
loop_
_entity.id
_entity.type
_entity.pdbx_description
1 polymer ?
#
loop_
_entity_poly.entity_id
_entity_poly.type
_entity_poly.pdbx_seq_one_letter_code
_entity_poly.pdbx_strand_id
1 'polypeptide(L)'
;MKHASAEALRQLDPLLERLRVLPALVERKPGVFYRGASAFLHFHEDPAGLFVDVKLDGTSFSRFKLSGSSDNEALLVKVSASLSAHRASAPRKAGSW
;
A
#
# COMPACT_ATOMS: atom_id res chain seq x y z
N MET A 1 15.62 -4.77 5.66
CA MET A 1 14.23 -4.44 6.02
C MET A 1 13.45 -5.73 6.12
N LYS A 2 12.93 -6.05 7.30
CA LYS A 2 12.17 -7.28 7.54
C LYS A 2 10.71 -7.00 7.24
N HIS A 3 10.06 -7.85 6.45
CA HIS A 3 8.60 -7.72 6.23
C HIS A 3 7.87 -7.84 7.56
N ALA A 4 6.70 -7.20 7.64
CA ALA A 4 5.85 -7.32 8.82
C ALA A 4 5.58 -8.79 9.14
N SER A 5 5.78 -9.14 10.41
CA SER A 5 5.51 -10.48 10.92
C SER A 5 4.02 -10.81 10.77
N ALA A 6 3.65 -12.10 10.71
CA ALA A 6 2.24 -12.51 10.58
C ALA A 6 1.36 -11.93 11.71
N GLU A 7 1.92 -11.76 12.91
CA GLU A 7 1.23 -11.16 14.06
C GLU A 7 0.96 -9.67 13.86
N ALA A 8 1.95 -8.91 13.37
CA ALA A 8 1.76 -7.52 12.97
C ALA A 8 0.71 -7.36 11.87
N LEU A 9 0.74 -8.25 10.87
CA LEU A 9 -0.27 -8.25 9.81
C LEU A 9 -1.68 -8.52 10.34
N ARG A 10 -1.84 -9.33 11.39
CA ARG A 10 -3.14 -9.52 12.06
C ARG A 10 -3.66 -8.25 12.72
N GLN A 11 -2.78 -7.42 13.29
CA GLN A 11 -3.19 -6.12 13.86
C GLN A 11 -3.65 -5.16 12.75
N LEU A 12 -3.11 -5.33 11.54
CA LEU A 12 -3.49 -4.57 10.35
C LEU A 12 -4.60 -5.24 9.54
N ASP A 13 -5.14 -6.37 9.95
CA ASP A 13 -6.16 -7.12 9.20
C ASP A 13 -7.34 -6.25 8.72
N PRO A 14 -7.98 -5.41 9.57
CA PRO A 14 -9.06 -4.53 9.10
C PRO A 14 -8.58 -3.49 8.07
N LEU A 15 -7.33 -3.03 8.15
CA LEU A 15 -6.73 -2.15 7.15
C LEU A 15 -6.45 -2.92 5.84
N LEU A 16 -5.91 -4.13 5.93
CA LEU A 16 -5.61 -4.98 4.79
C LEU A 16 -6.88 -5.35 4.03
N GLU A 17 -7.97 -5.68 4.72
CA GLU A 17 -9.28 -5.94 4.11
C GLU A 17 -9.77 -4.74 3.29
N ARG A 18 -9.67 -3.52 3.83
CA ARG A 18 -10.04 -2.31 3.10
C ARG A 18 -9.16 -2.07 1.87
N LEU A 19 -7.87 -2.37 1.95
CA LEU A 19 -6.95 -2.28 0.81
C LEU A 19 -7.24 -3.35 -0.25
N ARG A 20 -7.65 -4.57 0.14
CA ARG A 20 -8.04 -5.66 -0.77
C ARG A 20 -9.29 -5.33 -1.59
N VAL A 21 -10.17 -4.50 -1.06
CA VAL A 21 -11.39 -4.03 -1.77
C VAL A 21 -11.06 -3.04 -2.89
N LEU A 22 -9.87 -2.44 -2.90
CA LEU A 22 -9.48 -1.46 -3.93
C LEU A 22 -9.11 -2.17 -5.25
N PRO A 23 -9.88 -1.98 -6.34
CA PRO A 23 -9.73 -2.78 -7.56
C PRO A 23 -8.41 -2.54 -8.33
N ALA A 24 -7.71 -1.46 -8.02
CA ALA A 24 -6.42 -1.15 -8.64
C ALA A 24 -5.23 -1.80 -7.92
N LEU A 25 -5.46 -2.39 -6.75
CA LEU A 25 -4.44 -3.06 -5.95
C LEU A 25 -4.58 -4.57 -6.06
N VAL A 26 -3.44 -5.24 -6.20
CA VAL A 26 -3.35 -6.70 -6.20
C VAL A 26 -2.43 -7.09 -5.06
N GLU A 27 -2.97 -7.77 -4.06
CA GLU A 27 -2.16 -8.35 -3.01
C GLU A 27 -1.41 -9.58 -3.57
N ARG A 28 -0.08 -9.51 -3.58
CA ARG A 28 0.77 -10.63 -4.03
C ARG A 28 1.28 -11.47 -2.88
N LYS A 29 1.46 -10.84 -1.72
CA LYS A 29 1.84 -11.47 -0.45
C LYS A 29 1.08 -10.75 0.66
N PRO A 30 0.84 -11.41 1.81
CA PRO A 30 0.23 -10.76 2.97
C PRO A 30 0.93 -9.44 3.29
N GLY A 31 0.21 -8.33 3.19
CA GLY A 31 0.78 -6.99 3.43
C GLY A 31 1.68 -6.43 2.32
N VAL A 32 1.65 -6.99 1.11
CA VAL A 32 2.36 -6.47 -0.06
C VAL A 32 1.41 -6.34 -1.24
N PHE A 33 1.15 -5.09 -1.61
CA PHE A 33 0.23 -4.73 -2.67
C PHE A 33 0.97 -4.15 -3.86
N TYR A 34 0.59 -4.64 -5.02
CA TYR A 34 1.08 -4.22 -6.32
C TYR A 34 -0.01 -3.43 -7.04
N ARG A 35 0.41 -2.48 -7.85
CA ARG A 35 -0.44 -1.79 -8.82
C ARG A 35 0.10 -2.09 -10.20
N GLY A 36 -0.63 -2.90 -10.97
CA GLY A 36 -0.13 -3.42 -12.25
C GLY A 36 1.15 -4.23 -12.08
N ALA A 37 2.26 -3.78 -12.67
CA ALA A 37 3.56 -4.44 -12.63
C ALA A 37 4.51 -3.92 -11.52
N SER A 38 4.11 -2.89 -10.77
CA SER A 38 4.99 -2.22 -9.80
C SER A 38 4.52 -2.42 -8.37
N ALA A 39 5.48 -2.67 -7.47
CA ALA A 39 5.21 -2.65 -6.03
C ALA A 39 4.73 -1.25 -5.63
N PHE A 40 3.55 -1.19 -5.03
CA PHE A 40 2.86 0.06 -4.70
C PHE A 40 2.86 0.31 -3.20
N LEU A 41 2.55 -0.71 -2.39
CA LEU A 41 2.48 -0.60 -0.95
C LEU A 41 3.05 -1.87 -0.30
N HIS A 42 3.85 -1.71 0.73
CA HIS A 42 4.28 -2.84 1.57
C HIS A 42 4.44 -2.43 3.03
N PHE A 43 4.14 -3.36 3.94
CA PHE A 43 4.32 -3.18 5.37
C PHE A 43 5.61 -3.83 5.84
N HIS A 44 6.32 -3.15 6.73
CA HIS A 44 7.48 -3.67 7.42
C HIS A 44 7.40 -3.35 8.91
N GLU A 45 8.01 -4.20 9.71
CA GLU A 45 8.09 -4.07 11.16
C GLU A 45 9.55 -3.86 11.54
N ASP A 46 9.79 -2.84 12.36
CA ASP A 46 11.08 -2.52 12.94
C ASP A 46 10.92 -2.39 14.47
N PRO A 47 12.01 -2.39 15.26
CA PRO A 47 11.94 -2.22 16.72
C PRO A 47 11.22 -0.95 17.17
N ALA A 48 11.11 0.06 16.30
CA ALA A 48 10.41 1.32 16.54
C ALA A 48 8.89 1.25 16.30
N GLY A 49 8.38 0.14 15.75
CA GLY A 49 6.96 -0.10 15.47
C GLY A 49 6.69 -0.55 14.03
N LEU A 50 5.43 -0.42 13.63
CA LEU A 50 4.96 -0.75 12.28
C LEU A 50 5.06 0.44 11.35
N PHE A 51 5.45 0.14 10.12
CA PHE A 51 5.60 1.14 9.08
C PHE A 51 5.05 0.61 7.75
N VAL A 52 4.62 1.55 6.92
CA VAL A 52 4.15 1.29 5.56
C VAL A 52 4.92 2.17 4.59
N ASP A 53 5.45 1.54 3.55
CA ASP A 53 6.04 2.24 2.42
C ASP A 53 5.03 2.20 1.27
N VAL A 54 4.56 3.37 0.82
CA VAL A 54 3.55 3.51 -0.22
C VAL A 54 3.93 4.54 -1.28
N LYS A 55 3.67 4.24 -2.55
CA LYS A 55 3.91 5.17 -3.67
C LYS A 55 2.71 6.04 -3.97
N LEU A 56 2.46 7.07 -3.17
CA LEU A 56 1.33 7.99 -3.39
C LEU A 56 1.43 8.77 -4.71
N ASP A 57 2.65 9.09 -5.14
CA ASP A 57 2.93 9.71 -6.45
C ASP A 57 3.07 8.68 -7.60
N GLY A 58 3.02 7.37 -7.29
CA GLY A 58 3.25 6.29 -8.24
C GLY A 58 4.73 6.02 -8.56
N THR A 59 5.64 6.93 -8.20
CA THR A 59 7.08 6.83 -8.48
C THR A 59 7.89 6.49 -7.22
N SER A 60 7.81 7.34 -6.19
CA SER A 60 8.65 7.27 -4.98
C SER A 60 7.90 6.68 -3.79
N PHE A 61 8.58 5.87 -2.98
CA PHE A 61 8.02 5.34 -1.73
C PHE A 61 8.03 6.43 -0.65
N SER A 62 6.87 6.68 -0.05
CA SER A 62 6.71 7.46 1.17
C SER A 62 6.49 6.51 2.33
N ARG A 63 7.32 6.64 3.37
CA ARG A 63 7.22 5.85 4.60
C ARG A 63 6.32 6.54 5.61
N PHE A 64 5.35 5.82 6.16
CA PHE A 64 4.50 6.27 7.26
C PHE A 64 4.59 5.31 8.43
N LYS A 65 4.63 5.84 9.65
CA LYS A 65 4.53 5.04 10.87
C LYS A 65 3.05 4.77 11.16
N LEU A 66 2.73 3.53 11.52
CA LEU A 66 1.41 3.11 11.97
C LEU A 66 1.48 2.88 13.47
N SER A 67 0.90 3.80 14.24
CA SER A 67 0.86 3.69 15.71
C SER A 67 -0.56 3.43 16.24
N GLY A 68 -1.59 3.46 15.38
CA GLY A 68 -2.96 3.11 15.76
C GLY A 68 -3.99 3.29 14.65
N SER A 69 -5.28 3.14 14.99
CA SER A 69 -6.39 3.17 14.03
C SER A 69 -6.50 4.48 13.25
N SER A 70 -6.14 5.62 13.85
CA SER A 70 -6.18 6.92 13.17
C SER A 70 -5.16 7.01 12.03
N ASP A 71 -3.96 6.43 12.21
CA ASP A 71 -2.95 6.38 11.14
C ASP A 71 -3.42 5.48 9.98
N ASN A 72 -4.11 4.38 10.31
CA ASN A 72 -4.65 3.45 9.33
C ASN A 72 -5.72 4.11 8.45
N GLU A 73 -6.62 4.89 9.05
CA GLU A 73 -7.65 5.63 8.30
C GLU A 73 -7.02 6.72 7.43
N ALA A 74 -6.08 7.50 7.97
CA ALA A 74 -5.36 8.51 7.21
C ALA A 74 -4.60 7.90 6.01
N LEU A 75 -4.00 6.72 6.19
CA LEU A 75 -3.36 5.97 5.11
C LEU A 75 -4.38 5.57 4.04
N LEU A 76 -5.54 5.02 4.42
CA LEU A 76 -6.59 4.61 3.48
C LEU A 76 -7.08 5.79 2.63
N VAL A 77 -7.31 6.95 3.25
CA VAL A 77 -7.71 8.17 2.53
C VAL A 77 -6.65 8.57 1.50
N LYS A 78 -5.37 8.58 1.89
CA LYS A 78 -4.26 8.91 0.98
C LYS A 78 -4.12 7.92 -0.17
N VAL A 79 -4.23 6.62 0.12
CA VAL A 79 -4.15 5.56 -0.90
C VAL A 79 -5.32 5.68 -1.88
N SER A 80 -6.56 5.80 -1.38
CA SER A 80 -7.74 5.93 -2.22
C SER A 80 -7.69 7.18 -3.10
N ALA A 81 -7.28 8.31 -2.53
CA ALA A 81 -7.07 9.56 -3.27
C ALA A 81 -5.99 9.40 -4.35
N SER A 82 -4.85 8.79 -4.03
CA SER A 82 -3.78 8.49 -4.99
C SER A 82 -4.28 7.60 -6.13
N LEU A 83 -4.98 6.51 -5.82
CA LEU A 83 -5.54 5.62 -6.84
C LEU A 83 -6.54 6.34 -7.74
N SER A 84 -7.34 7.26 -7.18
CA SER A 84 -8.31 8.06 -7.94
C SER A 84 -7.61 9.10 -8.83
N ALA A 85 -6.63 9.84 -8.29
CA ALA A 85 -5.86 10.85 -9.02
C ALA A 85 -5.06 10.22 -10.17
N HIS A 86 -4.45 9.06 -9.93
CA HIS A 86 -3.65 8.37 -10.93
C HIS A 86 -4.46 7.44 -11.84
N ARG A 87 -5.78 7.28 -11.64
CA ARG A 87 -6.67 6.70 -12.68
C ARG A 87 -6.83 7.66 -13.86
N ALA A 88 -6.77 8.97 -13.61
CA ALA A 88 -6.77 9.98 -14.67
C ALA A 88 -5.45 10.01 -15.47
N SER A 89 -4.38 9.42 -14.92
CA SER A 89 -3.01 9.48 -15.49
C SER A 89 -2.48 8.11 -15.94
N ALA A 90 -3.34 7.10 -16.12
CA ALA A 90 -2.87 5.81 -16.63
C ALA A 90 -2.24 6.00 -18.03
N PRO A 91 -0.94 5.71 -18.22
CA PRO A 91 -0.36 5.74 -19.54
C PRO A 91 -1.04 4.63 -20.37
N ARG A 92 -1.57 5.03 -21.54
CA ARG A 92 -1.96 4.10 -22.59
C ARG A 92 -0.73 3.23 -22.87
N LYS A 93 -0.84 1.91 -22.70
CA LYS A 93 0.17 0.98 -23.22
C LYS A 93 0.30 1.24 -24.73
N ALA A 94 1.38 1.91 -25.15
CA ALA A 94 1.90 1.75 -26.49
C ALA A 94 2.70 0.44 -26.55
N GLY A 95 2.65 -0.25 -27.69
CA GLY A 95 3.34 -1.52 -27.98
C GLY A 95 4.86 -1.46 -27.76
N SER A 96 5.64 -2.52 -27.96
CA SER A 96 5.53 -3.63 -28.91
C SER A 96 6.38 -4.80 -28.40
N TRP A 97 6.06 -6.04 -28.80
CA TRP A 97 7.07 -7.08 -29.00
C TRP A 97 7.44 -7.10 -30.48
#